data_AF-A0A958H6N5-F1
#
_entry.id   AF-A0A958H6N5-F1
#
_cell.length_a   1.000
_cell.length_b   1.000
_cell.length_c   1.000
_cell.angle_alpha   90.00
_cell.angle_beta   90.00
_cell.angle_gamma   90.00
#
_symmetry.space_group_name_H-M   'P 1'
#
loop_
_entity.id
_entity.type
_entity.pdbx_description
1 polymer ?
#
loop_
_entity_poly.entity_id
_entity_poly.type
_entity_poly.pdbx_seq_one_letter_code
_entity_poly.pdbx_strand_id
1 'polypeptide(L)'
;MPGIVDWSFIITLVVILAATLVGSYLRSSRRDQVLKDFDGFNVTVEKKDNHIMWGEMHAYSTGFELIYRSDVQDDHHLETSYILYRDEFQEIQAIYRYTRNLNDELRRKRAREMERAFHPGILRRFRRSFQNFMSTATDSMGEVLGLVIGQTRRPAKTVITETSQTYLTGIGKDVIGYVGNNYDPLLERYVGMRVVAEVVEDDSVHEHVGVLKEYSADFIELLDVYYPLPQKVDIKESIASQLIDTIELQVDGHSVKILNHGEQPVHVERVVAADVERELNAILDCGEELTLFIESDEEGAEVYMRVATRLDLIVPR
;
A
#
# COMPACT_ATOMS: atom_id res chain seq x y z
N MET A 1 7.95 -65.88 -2.10
CA MET A 1 8.32 -64.46 -2.26
C MET A 1 7.07 -63.62 -2.06
N PRO A 2 6.91 -62.90 -0.94
CA PRO A 2 5.94 -61.83 -0.86
C PRO A 2 6.66 -60.48 -0.94
N GLY A 3 6.28 -59.67 -1.92
CA GLY A 3 6.60 -58.24 -1.96
C GLY A 3 5.87 -57.56 -0.81
N ILE A 4 6.60 -57.32 0.27
CA ILE A 4 6.13 -56.53 1.40
C ILE A 4 6.23 -55.08 0.94
N VAL A 5 5.09 -54.53 0.56
CA VAL A 5 4.91 -53.09 0.47
C VAL A 5 5.44 -52.48 1.77
N ASP A 6 6.47 -51.65 1.69
CA ASP A 6 7.01 -50.94 2.84
C ASP A 6 5.98 -49.87 3.25
N TRP A 7 5.12 -50.25 4.19
CA TRP A 7 4.08 -49.37 4.74
C TRP A 7 4.68 -48.11 5.34
N SER A 8 5.92 -48.15 5.83
CA SER A 8 6.62 -46.96 6.34
C SER A 8 6.90 -45.97 5.22
N PHE A 9 7.31 -46.47 4.05
CA PHE A 9 7.52 -45.65 2.85
C PHE A 9 6.20 -45.04 2.35
N ILE A 10 5.12 -45.83 2.28
CA ILE A 10 3.79 -45.33 1.87
C ILE A 10 3.28 -44.27 2.84
N ILE A 11 3.36 -44.51 4.15
CA ILE A 11 2.93 -43.53 5.17
C ILE A 11 3.74 -42.24 5.04
N THR A 12 5.06 -42.34 4.87
CA THR A 12 5.93 -41.17 4.69
C THR A 12 5.57 -40.38 3.44
N LEU A 13 5.34 -41.06 2.31
CA LEU A 13 4.94 -40.44 1.06
C LEU A 13 3.58 -39.74 1.19
N VAL A 14 2.60 -40.39 1.84
CA VAL A 14 1.27 -39.81 2.09
C VAL A 14 1.36 -38.59 3.01
N VAL A 15 2.18 -38.64 4.06
CA VAL A 15 2.38 -37.51 4.98
C VAL A 15 3.03 -36.33 4.27
N ILE A 16 4.07 -36.57 3.46
CA ILE A 16 4.72 -35.51 2.69
C ILE A 16 3.73 -34.90 1.69
N LEU A 17 2.99 -35.72 0.94
CA LEU A 17 2.02 -35.26 -0.05
C LEU A 17 0.86 -34.50 0.61
N ALA A 18 0.36 -34.97 1.75
CA ALA A 18 -0.66 -34.26 2.52
C ALA A 18 -0.13 -32.91 3.05
N ALA A 19 1.10 -32.89 3.58
CA ALA A 19 1.73 -31.67 4.08
C ALA A 19 1.98 -30.65 2.95
N THR A 20 2.41 -31.08 1.77
CA THR A 20 2.62 -30.20 0.62
C THR A 20 1.31 -29.68 0.05
N LEU A 21 0.27 -30.52 -0.06
CA LEU A 21 -1.07 -30.08 -0.49
C LEU A 21 -1.68 -29.07 0.49
N VAL A 22 -1.64 -29.37 1.78
CA VAL A 22 -2.14 -28.45 2.82
C VAL A 22 -1.32 -27.16 2.82
N GLY A 23 0.00 -27.25 2.72
CA GLY A 23 0.89 -26.09 2.67
C GLY A 23 0.63 -25.21 1.43
N SER A 24 0.45 -25.82 0.26
CA SER A 24 0.14 -25.12 -0.98
C SER A 24 -1.23 -24.43 -0.93
N TYR A 25 -2.25 -25.13 -0.42
CA TYR A 25 -3.59 -24.56 -0.25
C TYR A 25 -3.62 -23.40 0.74
N LEU A 26 -2.93 -23.51 1.87
CA LEU A 26 -2.79 -22.43 2.84
C LEU A 26 -2.05 -21.22 2.23
N ARG A 27 -1.06 -21.47 1.37
CA ARG A 27 -0.30 -20.42 0.68
C ARG A 27 -1.14 -19.72 -0.39
N SER A 28 -1.88 -20.46 -1.22
CA SER A 28 -2.72 -19.89 -2.29
C SER A 28 -3.91 -19.10 -1.76
N SER A 29 -4.39 -19.42 -0.55
CA SER A 29 -5.48 -18.71 0.11
C SER A 29 -5.01 -17.50 0.92
N ARG A 30 -3.70 -17.32 1.10
CA ARG A 30 -3.16 -16.22 1.91
C ARG A 30 -3.14 -14.94 1.08
N ARG A 31 -4.09 -14.04 1.37
CA ARG A 31 -4.00 -12.66 0.89
C ARG A 31 -2.80 -11.93 1.49
N ASP A 32 -2.28 -10.96 0.75
CA ASP A 32 -1.20 -10.09 1.19
C ASP A 32 -1.57 -9.41 2.52
N GLN A 33 -0.62 -9.35 3.45
CA GLN A 33 -0.89 -8.84 4.80
C GLN A 33 -0.94 -7.32 4.87
N VAL A 34 -0.19 -6.63 4.00
CA VAL A 34 -0.19 -5.17 3.87
C VAL A 34 -1.50 -4.72 3.22
N LEU A 35 -1.91 -5.35 2.11
CA LEU A 35 -3.16 -4.99 1.43
C LEU A 35 -4.40 -5.26 2.30
N LYS A 36 -4.38 -6.29 3.15
CA LYS A 36 -5.46 -6.56 4.11
C LYS A 36 -5.75 -5.40 5.05
N ASP A 37 -4.75 -4.60 5.37
CA ASP A 37 -4.92 -3.49 6.31
C ASP A 37 -5.66 -2.31 5.65
N PHE A 38 -5.73 -2.28 4.32
CA PHE A 38 -6.49 -1.31 3.52
C PHE A 38 -7.85 -1.86 3.04
N ASP A 39 -8.16 -3.13 3.34
CA ASP A 39 -9.44 -3.79 3.01
C ASP A 39 -10.64 -3.09 3.68
N GLY A 40 -11.64 -2.76 2.88
CA GLY A 40 -12.86 -2.03 3.25
C GLY A 40 -12.65 -0.53 3.47
N PHE A 41 -11.48 0.02 3.13
CA PHE A 41 -11.25 1.46 3.17
C PHE A 41 -11.35 2.06 1.77
N ASN A 42 -11.73 3.34 1.72
CA ASN A 42 -11.60 4.10 0.49
C ASN A 42 -10.15 4.54 0.33
N VAL A 43 -9.56 4.14 -0.79
CA VAL A 43 -8.15 4.36 -1.09
C VAL A 43 -8.00 4.98 -2.47
N THR A 44 -6.86 5.60 -2.70
CA THR A 44 -6.42 6.08 -4.00
C THR A 44 -5.18 5.29 -4.39
N VAL A 45 -5.20 4.67 -5.57
CA VAL A 45 -4.06 3.95 -6.15
C VAL A 45 -3.50 4.80 -7.29
N GLU A 46 -2.22 5.10 -7.20
CA GLU A 46 -1.46 5.77 -8.24
C GLU A 46 -0.56 4.75 -8.93
N LYS A 47 -0.56 4.74 -10.25
CA LYS A 47 0.31 3.92 -11.08
C LYS A 47 1.49 4.74 -11.60
N LYS A 48 2.56 4.06 -12.00
CA LYS A 48 3.78 4.64 -12.60
C LYS A 48 3.56 5.37 -13.93
N ASP A 49 2.42 5.14 -14.58
CA ASP A 49 1.99 5.83 -15.80
C ASP A 49 1.16 7.10 -15.49
N ASN A 50 1.16 7.55 -14.23
CA ASN A 50 0.36 8.65 -13.70
C ASN A 50 -1.16 8.42 -13.81
N HIS A 51 -1.60 7.18 -14.02
CA HIS A 51 -3.01 6.81 -13.93
C HIS A 51 -3.43 6.70 -12.46
N ILE A 52 -4.49 7.41 -12.09
CA ILE A 52 -5.01 7.44 -10.72
C ILE A 52 -6.39 6.77 -10.68
N MET A 53 -6.55 5.85 -9.75
CA MET A 53 -7.80 5.13 -9.49
C MET A 53 -8.18 5.29 -8.03
N TRP A 54 -9.47 5.27 -7.72
CA TRP A 54 -9.94 5.40 -6.33
C TRP A 54 -11.16 4.53 -6.10
N GLY A 55 -11.35 4.04 -4.88
CA GLY A 55 -12.52 3.23 -4.55
C GLY A 55 -12.41 2.55 -3.20
N GLU A 56 -13.46 1.83 -2.82
CA GLU A 56 -13.38 0.91 -1.68
C GLU A 56 -12.57 -0.32 -2.07
N MET A 57 -11.47 -0.57 -1.37
CA MET A 57 -10.57 -1.69 -1.66
C MET A 57 -11.11 -3.00 -1.07
N HIS A 58 -11.15 -4.04 -1.90
CA HIS A 58 -11.32 -5.43 -1.48
C HIS A 58 -10.09 -6.25 -1.86
N ALA A 59 -9.33 -6.70 -0.86
CA ALA A 59 -8.13 -7.49 -1.06
C ALA A 59 -8.46 -8.98 -1.21
N TYR A 60 -7.90 -9.61 -2.24
CA TYR A 60 -7.99 -11.04 -2.52
C TYR A 60 -6.58 -11.69 -2.54
N SER A 61 -6.49 -13.00 -2.71
CA SER A 61 -5.17 -13.67 -2.76
C SER A 61 -4.43 -13.45 -4.09
N THR A 62 -5.14 -13.10 -5.15
CA THR A 62 -4.61 -12.91 -6.51
C THR A 62 -4.44 -11.44 -6.90
N GLY A 63 -4.85 -10.51 -6.06
CA GLY A 63 -4.94 -9.08 -6.40
C GLY A 63 -5.88 -8.34 -5.45
N PHE A 64 -6.36 -7.18 -5.87
CA PHE A 64 -7.41 -6.44 -5.19
C PHE A 64 -8.37 -5.80 -6.20
N GLU A 65 -9.56 -5.45 -5.70
CA GLU A 65 -10.59 -4.74 -6.45
C GLU A 65 -10.84 -3.38 -5.79
N LEU A 66 -11.08 -2.35 -6.59
CA LEU A 66 -11.54 -1.04 -6.16
C LEU A 66 -12.97 -0.85 -6.64
N ILE A 67 -13.93 -0.72 -5.73
CA ILE A 67 -15.33 -0.43 -6.09
C ILE A 67 -15.54 1.09 -6.08
N TYR A 68 -16.02 1.64 -7.20
CA TYR A 68 -16.30 3.07 -7.32
C TYR A 68 -17.57 3.45 -6.55
N ARG A 69 -17.58 4.61 -5.89
CA ARG A 69 -18.75 5.09 -5.11
C ARG A 69 -19.91 5.56 -5.98
N SER A 70 -19.61 5.97 -7.20
CA SER A 70 -20.56 6.43 -8.20
C SER A 70 -20.02 5.96 -9.54
N ASP A 71 -20.90 5.42 -10.38
CA ASP A 71 -20.50 4.90 -11.67
C ASP A 71 -19.70 5.95 -12.46
N VAL A 72 -18.48 5.59 -12.85
CA VAL A 72 -17.65 6.45 -13.70
C VAL A 72 -18.05 6.16 -15.13
N GLN A 73 -18.59 7.18 -15.81
CA GLN A 73 -18.93 7.10 -17.21
C GLN A 73 -17.71 7.56 -18.02
N ASP A 74 -16.94 6.60 -18.53
CA ASP A 74 -16.00 6.86 -19.62
C ASP A 74 -16.80 6.90 -20.94
N ASP A 75 -16.24 7.53 -21.99
CA ASP A 75 -16.92 7.85 -23.26
C ASP A 75 -17.62 6.64 -23.93
N HIS A 76 -17.30 5.41 -23.51
CA HIS A 76 -17.81 4.17 -24.10
C HIS A 76 -18.41 3.16 -23.10
N HIS A 77 -18.14 3.21 -21.78
CA HIS A 77 -18.66 2.22 -20.80
C HIS A 77 -18.87 2.78 -19.37
N LEU A 78 -19.76 2.11 -18.62
CA LEU A 78 -20.01 2.37 -17.20
C LEU A 78 -19.06 1.50 -16.36
N GLU A 79 -18.10 2.11 -15.67
CA GLU A 79 -17.18 1.40 -14.80
C GLU A 79 -17.67 1.43 -13.36
N THR A 80 -17.94 0.24 -12.81
CA THR A 80 -18.38 0.03 -11.42
C THR A 80 -17.22 -0.33 -10.49
N SER A 81 -16.15 -0.91 -11.04
CA SER A 81 -15.03 -1.44 -10.29
C SER A 81 -13.78 -1.59 -11.15
N TYR A 82 -12.61 -1.52 -10.52
CA TYR A 82 -11.31 -1.80 -11.13
C TYR A 82 -10.64 -2.98 -10.44
N ILE A 83 -10.11 -3.95 -11.19
CA ILE A 83 -9.42 -5.12 -10.64
C ILE A 83 -7.94 -5.02 -11.01
N LEU A 84 -7.06 -5.18 -10.03
CA LEU A 84 -5.62 -5.14 -10.22
C LEU A 84 -5.02 -6.46 -9.71
N TYR A 85 -4.40 -7.21 -10.63
CA TYR A 85 -3.80 -8.50 -10.34
C TYR A 85 -2.39 -8.37 -9.78
N ARG A 86 -1.93 -9.42 -9.10
CA ARG A 86 -0.63 -9.41 -8.41
C ARG A 86 0.56 -9.14 -9.34
N ASP A 87 0.50 -9.62 -10.58
CA ASP A 87 1.52 -9.37 -11.60
C ASP A 87 1.61 -7.90 -12.02
N GLU A 88 0.53 -7.14 -11.84
CA GLU A 88 0.46 -5.69 -12.11
C GLU A 88 0.92 -4.85 -10.90
N PHE A 89 1.24 -5.45 -9.74
CA PHE A 89 1.68 -4.70 -8.55
C PHE A 89 2.95 -3.88 -8.79
N GLN A 90 3.79 -4.30 -9.74
CA GLN A 90 5.00 -3.55 -10.12
C GLN A 90 4.69 -2.22 -10.81
N GLU A 91 3.47 -2.06 -11.34
CA GLU A 91 3.01 -0.82 -11.98
C GLU A 91 2.43 0.18 -10.98
N ILE A 92 2.17 -0.25 -9.74
CA ILE A 92 1.74 0.64 -8.67
C ILE A 92 2.92 1.54 -8.30
N GLN A 93 2.64 2.83 -8.15
CA GLN A 93 3.55 3.80 -7.55
C GLN A 93 3.29 3.89 -6.05
N ALA A 94 2.04 4.09 -5.66
CA ALA A 94 1.64 4.23 -4.26
C ALA A 94 0.13 3.95 -4.07
N ILE A 95 -0.25 3.59 -2.86
CA ILE A 95 -1.64 3.50 -2.42
C ILE A 95 -1.84 4.36 -1.19
N TYR A 96 -2.77 5.31 -1.28
CA TYR A 96 -3.05 6.29 -0.24
C TYR A 96 -4.39 6.01 0.44
N ARG A 97 -4.39 6.08 1.77
CA ARG A 97 -5.60 6.13 2.59
C ARG A 97 -5.68 7.46 3.33
N TYR A 98 -6.52 8.36 2.83
CA TYR A 98 -6.75 9.67 3.44
C TYR A 98 -7.56 9.56 4.73
N THR A 99 -7.03 10.11 5.82
CA THR A 99 -7.67 10.03 7.15
C THR A 99 -8.94 10.87 7.26
N ARG A 100 -9.01 11.95 6.47
CA ARG A 100 -10.12 12.90 6.42
C ARG A 100 -11.44 12.27 5.94
N ASN A 101 -11.38 11.28 5.05
CA ASN A 101 -12.57 10.68 4.41
C ASN A 101 -13.13 9.45 5.14
N LEU A 102 -12.68 9.20 6.38
CA LEU A 102 -13.13 8.07 7.19
C LEU A 102 -14.40 8.41 7.98
N ASN A 103 -15.40 7.53 7.96
CA ASN A 103 -16.53 7.60 8.89
C ASN A 103 -16.07 7.24 10.33
N ASP A 104 -16.91 7.47 11.33
CA ASP A 104 -16.52 7.27 12.74
C ASP A 104 -16.14 5.82 13.07
N GLU A 105 -16.76 4.84 12.40
CA GLU A 105 -16.41 3.42 12.58
C GLU A 105 -15.00 3.13 12.06
N LEU A 106 -14.70 3.56 10.83
CA LEU A 106 -13.39 3.41 10.20
C LEU A 106 -12.32 4.22 10.94
N ARG A 107 -12.64 5.39 11.48
CA ARG A 107 -11.74 6.15 12.37
C ARG A 107 -11.37 5.36 13.61
N ARG A 108 -12.35 4.72 14.28
CA ARG A 108 -12.09 3.85 15.45
C ARG A 108 -11.33 2.57 15.07
N LYS A 109 -11.58 2.01 13.87
CA LYS A 109 -10.80 0.88 13.33
C LYS A 109 -9.33 1.29 13.15
N ARG A 110 -9.08 2.41 12.46
CA ARG A 110 -7.74 2.97 12.26
C ARG A 110 -7.05 3.30 13.58
N ALA A 111 -7.72 3.95 14.53
CA ALA A 111 -7.13 4.30 15.83
C ALA A 111 -6.64 3.05 16.58
N ARG A 112 -7.42 1.96 16.56
CA ARG A 112 -7.01 0.67 17.12
C ARG A 112 -5.83 0.05 16.35
N GLU A 113 -5.78 0.19 15.03
CA GLU A 113 -4.65 -0.28 14.22
C GLU A 113 -3.37 0.50 14.55
N MET A 114 -3.46 1.83 14.65
CA MET A 114 -2.35 2.70 15.05
C MET A 114 -1.84 2.31 16.43
N GLU A 115 -2.70 2.23 17.45
CA GLU A 115 -2.29 1.89 18.81
C GLU A 115 -1.54 0.54 18.86
N ARG A 116 -2.03 -0.46 18.11
CA ARG A 116 -1.40 -1.79 17.99
C ARG A 116 -0.10 -1.78 17.18
N ALA A 117 0.07 -0.83 16.27
CA ALA A 117 1.28 -0.66 15.47
C ALA A 117 2.40 -0.05 16.33
N PHE A 118 2.07 0.99 17.11
CA PHE A 118 3.00 1.62 18.04
C PHE A 118 3.36 0.72 19.22
N HIS A 119 2.45 -0.15 19.64
CA HIS A 119 2.64 -1.03 20.80
C HIS A 119 2.39 -2.51 20.44
N PRO A 120 3.27 -3.15 19.65
CA PRO A 120 3.07 -4.52 19.22
C PRO A 120 3.24 -5.47 20.41
N GLY A 121 2.15 -6.14 20.79
CA GLY A 121 2.12 -7.11 21.89
C GLY A 121 3.00 -8.36 21.65
N ILE A 122 3.43 -9.01 22.73
CA ILE A 122 4.39 -10.12 22.74
C ILE A 122 3.91 -11.31 21.85
N LEU A 123 2.62 -11.65 21.91
CA LEU A 123 2.02 -12.72 21.10
C LEU A 123 2.04 -12.41 19.59
N ARG A 124 1.88 -11.15 19.19
CA ARG A 124 1.96 -10.72 17.79
C ARG A 124 3.39 -10.89 17.28
N ARG A 125 4.38 -10.49 18.08
CA ARG A 125 5.81 -10.67 17.76
C ARG A 125 6.17 -12.15 17.60
N PHE A 126 5.68 -13.02 18.50
CA PHE A 126 5.93 -14.46 18.40
C PHE A 126 5.28 -15.09 17.16
N ARG A 127 4.00 -14.77 16.86
CA ARG A 127 3.32 -15.27 15.65
C ARG A 127 4.05 -14.84 14.38
N ARG A 128 4.49 -13.59 14.34
CA ARG A 128 5.25 -13.00 13.23
C ARG A 128 6.59 -13.70 13.06
N SER A 129 7.35 -13.87 14.14
CA SER A 129 8.59 -14.66 14.16
C SER A 129 8.40 -16.11 13.70
N PHE A 130 7.32 -16.78 14.13
CA PHE A 130 7.00 -18.15 13.71
C PHE A 130 6.61 -18.23 12.23
N GLN A 131 5.79 -17.30 11.73
CA GLN A 131 5.45 -17.22 10.31
C GLN A 131 6.69 -17.00 9.44
N ASN A 132 7.60 -16.13 9.89
CA ASN A 132 8.86 -15.82 9.22
C ASN A 132 9.83 -17.01 9.25
N PHE A 133 9.89 -17.76 10.36
CA PHE A 133 10.66 -19.00 10.46
C PHE A 133 10.15 -20.09 9.51
N MET A 134 8.82 -20.26 9.39
CA MET A 134 8.22 -21.26 8.50
C MET A 134 8.47 -20.97 7.01
N SER A 135 8.54 -19.69 6.60
CA SER A 135 8.96 -19.35 5.24
C SER A 135 10.38 -19.82 4.94
N THR A 136 11.34 -19.55 5.83
CA THR A 136 12.74 -19.97 5.65
C THR A 136 12.94 -21.48 5.77
N ALA A 137 12.17 -22.14 6.64
CA ALA A 137 12.26 -23.60 6.82
C ALA A 137 11.85 -24.36 5.55
N THR A 138 10.87 -23.88 4.80
CA THR A 138 10.39 -24.55 3.58
C THR A 138 11.46 -24.61 2.49
N ASP A 139 12.27 -23.55 2.36
CA ASP A 139 13.36 -23.48 1.39
C ASP A 139 14.47 -24.50 1.71
N SER A 140 14.79 -24.68 2.99
CA SER A 140 15.77 -25.67 3.43
C SER A 140 15.30 -27.13 3.30
N MET A 141 13.99 -27.40 3.32
CA MET A 141 13.44 -28.75 3.16
C MET A 141 13.56 -29.27 1.72
N GLY A 142 13.53 -28.40 0.71
CA GLY A 142 13.71 -28.78 -0.69
C GLY A 142 15.10 -29.37 -0.97
N GLU A 143 16.13 -28.81 -0.32
CA GLU A 143 17.52 -29.25 -0.45
C GLU A 143 17.75 -30.62 0.22
N VAL A 144 17.14 -30.86 1.38
CA VAL A 144 17.20 -32.14 2.09
C VAL A 144 16.40 -33.23 1.38
N LEU A 145 15.23 -32.91 0.81
CA LEU A 145 14.46 -33.87 0.00
C LEU A 145 15.24 -34.29 -1.25
N GLY A 146 15.97 -33.37 -1.89
CA GLY A 146 16.87 -33.69 -3.00
C GLY A 146 17.99 -34.67 -2.62
N LEU A 147 18.57 -34.54 -1.42
CA LEU A 147 19.60 -35.44 -0.90
C LEU A 147 19.06 -36.84 -0.56
N VAL A 148 17.85 -36.94 -0.01
CA VAL A 148 17.19 -38.23 0.31
C VAL A 148 16.78 -38.99 -0.95
N ILE A 149 16.31 -38.28 -1.99
CA ILE A 149 16.05 -38.85 -3.32
C ILE A 149 17.36 -39.28 -4.00
N GLY A 150 18.46 -38.57 -3.76
CA GLY A 150 19.79 -38.94 -4.24
C GLY A 150 20.35 -40.22 -3.60
N GLN A 151 20.12 -40.43 -2.30
CA GLN A 151 20.67 -41.57 -1.55
C GLN A 151 19.95 -42.92 -1.79
N THR A 152 18.76 -42.93 -2.39
CA THR A 152 18.03 -44.17 -2.70
C THR A 152 18.39 -44.80 -4.05
N ARG A 153 19.31 -44.21 -4.82
CA ARG A 153 19.83 -44.80 -6.07
C ARG A 153 20.80 -45.95 -5.79
N ARG A 154 20.27 -47.16 -5.57
CA ARG A 154 21.03 -48.39 -5.89
C ARG A 154 21.23 -48.47 -7.42
N PRO A 155 22.34 -49.03 -7.93
CA PRO A 155 22.64 -49.03 -9.36
C PRO A 155 21.82 -50.10 -10.08
N ALA A 156 20.52 -49.87 -10.25
CA ALA A 156 19.71 -50.64 -11.16
C ALA A 156 19.80 -49.99 -12.54
N LYS A 157 20.56 -50.62 -13.44
CA LYS A 157 20.61 -50.31 -14.87
C LYS A 157 19.20 -50.39 -15.46
N THR A 158 18.47 -49.28 -15.50
CA THR A 158 17.34 -49.11 -16.41
C THR A 158 17.20 -47.64 -16.76
N VAL A 159 17.30 -47.39 -18.05
CA VAL A 159 17.18 -46.15 -18.81
C VAL A 159 16.31 -45.09 -18.11
N ILE A 160 16.96 -44.11 -17.49
CA ILE A 160 16.35 -42.79 -17.24
C ILE A 160 16.71 -41.96 -18.47
N THR A 161 15.77 -41.82 -19.40
CA THR A 161 15.91 -40.91 -20.54
C THR A 161 16.06 -39.48 -20.06
N GLU A 162 16.90 -38.69 -20.74
CA GLU A 162 17.19 -37.27 -20.45
C GLU A 162 15.91 -36.43 -20.26
N THR A 163 14.82 -36.80 -20.94
CA THR A 163 13.49 -36.21 -20.81
C THR A 163 12.93 -36.26 -19.38
N SER A 164 13.19 -37.34 -18.63
CA SER A 164 12.71 -37.47 -17.24
C SER A 164 13.52 -36.61 -16.27
N GLN A 165 14.79 -36.31 -16.57
CA GLN A 165 15.59 -35.39 -15.76
C GLN A 165 15.13 -33.94 -15.96
N THR A 166 14.73 -33.57 -17.18
CA THR A 166 14.15 -32.24 -17.47
C THR A 166 12.79 -32.04 -16.81
N TYR A 167 11.93 -33.06 -16.80
CA TYR A 167 10.64 -33.01 -16.08
C TYR A 167 10.81 -32.93 -14.55
N LEU A 168 11.79 -33.63 -13.98
CA LEU A 168 12.06 -33.59 -12.54
C LEU A 168 12.74 -32.27 -12.10
N THR A 169 13.58 -31.68 -12.94
CA THR A 169 14.13 -30.33 -12.70
C THR A 169 13.10 -29.22 -12.97
N GLY A 170 12.13 -29.46 -13.86
CA GLY A 170 10.98 -28.59 -14.11
C GLY A 170 10.01 -28.55 -12.94
N ILE A 171 9.64 -29.70 -12.35
CA ILE A 171 8.82 -29.74 -11.12
C ILE A 171 9.56 -29.07 -9.94
N GLY A 172 10.89 -29.22 -9.88
CA GLY A 172 11.72 -28.49 -8.92
C GLY A 172 11.71 -26.97 -9.14
N LYS A 173 11.64 -26.49 -10.39
CA LYS A 173 11.58 -25.05 -10.71
C LYS A 173 10.18 -24.44 -10.59
N ASP A 174 9.13 -25.17 -10.95
CA ASP A 174 7.76 -24.65 -10.94
C ASP A 174 7.13 -24.66 -9.54
N VAL A 175 7.64 -25.50 -8.62
CA VAL A 175 7.28 -25.47 -7.19
C VAL A 175 8.17 -24.50 -6.39
N ILE A 176 9.33 -24.13 -6.94
CA ILE A 176 10.20 -23.05 -6.44
C ILE A 176 9.91 -21.81 -7.28
N GLY A 177 8.65 -21.39 -7.31
CA GLY A 177 8.27 -20.09 -7.82
C GLY A 177 8.90 -19.03 -6.94
N TYR A 178 10.04 -18.50 -7.37
CA TYR A 178 10.66 -17.22 -7.03
C TYR A 178 9.89 -16.40 -5.98
N VAL A 179 10.08 -16.70 -4.70
CA VAL A 179 9.55 -15.88 -3.60
C VAL A 179 10.71 -15.05 -3.08
N GLY A 180 10.76 -13.78 -3.44
CA GLY A 180 11.53 -12.80 -2.69
C GLY A 180 11.20 -12.96 -1.21
N ASN A 181 12.21 -13.07 -0.35
CA ASN A 181 12.05 -13.42 1.05
C ASN A 181 10.93 -12.57 1.70
N ASN A 182 9.81 -13.20 2.07
CA ASN A 182 8.71 -12.53 2.80
C ASN A 182 9.18 -11.97 4.14
N TYR A 183 10.31 -12.45 4.68
CA TYR A 183 10.94 -11.95 5.89
C TYR A 183 12.17 -11.10 5.56
N ASP A 184 12.16 -9.85 6.01
CA ASP A 184 13.30 -8.95 5.94
C ASP A 184 13.76 -8.58 7.36
N PRO A 185 14.93 -9.07 7.82
CA PRO A 185 15.43 -8.79 9.16
C PRO A 185 15.71 -7.31 9.44
N LEU A 186 15.96 -6.50 8.41
CA LEU A 186 16.18 -5.07 8.54
C LEU A 186 14.85 -4.38 8.79
N LEU A 187 13.87 -4.59 7.91
CA LEU A 187 12.53 -3.98 8.07
C LEU A 187 11.87 -4.42 9.37
N GLU A 188 11.98 -5.70 9.75
CA GLU A 188 11.41 -6.22 11.00
C GLU A 188 11.90 -5.44 12.23
N ARG A 189 13.16 -4.99 12.24
CA ARG A 189 13.69 -4.18 13.35
C ARG A 189 13.01 -2.83 13.46
N TYR A 190 12.53 -2.26 12.35
CA TYR A 190 11.93 -0.92 12.28
C TYR A 190 10.41 -0.90 12.38
N VAL A 191 9.76 -2.06 12.46
CA VAL A 191 8.32 -2.15 12.67
C VAL A 191 7.91 -1.46 13.99
N GLY A 192 6.95 -0.55 13.90
CA GLY A 192 6.47 0.30 14.99
C GLY A 192 7.30 1.56 15.21
N MET A 193 8.38 1.77 14.46
CA MET A 193 9.24 2.96 14.56
C MET A 193 8.96 3.95 13.43
N ARG A 194 9.25 5.23 13.70
CA ARG A 194 9.22 6.29 12.68
C ARG A 194 10.41 6.10 11.74
N VAL A 195 10.13 6.06 10.45
CA VAL A 195 11.11 5.88 9.37
C VAL A 195 10.89 6.93 8.29
N VAL A 196 11.91 7.10 7.44
CA VAL A 196 11.79 7.83 6.18
C VAL A 196 11.84 6.80 5.07
N ALA A 197 10.84 6.82 4.18
CA ALA A 197 10.85 6.04 2.96
C ALA A 197 11.05 6.97 1.78
N GLU A 198 12.02 6.65 0.94
CA GLU A 198 12.28 7.35 -0.30
C GLU A 198 11.54 6.63 -1.43
N VAL A 199 10.71 7.37 -2.15
CA VAL A 199 9.93 6.88 -3.30
C VAL A 199 10.39 7.66 -4.52
N VAL A 200 10.72 6.96 -5.60
CA VAL A 200 11.14 7.59 -6.86
C VAL A 200 9.89 7.79 -7.73
N GLU A 201 9.54 9.04 -8.03
CA GLU A 201 8.44 9.46 -8.90
C GLU A 201 8.99 10.40 -9.96
N ASP A 202 8.74 10.11 -11.25
CA ASP A 202 9.11 11.00 -12.37
C ASP A 202 10.55 11.56 -12.31
N ASP A 203 11.53 10.69 -12.04
CA ASP A 203 12.96 11.00 -11.85
C ASP A 203 13.30 11.89 -10.62
N SER A 204 12.33 12.11 -9.73
CA SER A 204 12.48 12.82 -8.47
C SER A 204 12.29 11.90 -7.26
N VAL A 205 13.03 12.16 -6.18
CA VAL A 205 12.94 11.37 -4.94
C VAL A 205 12.05 12.10 -3.95
N HIS A 206 10.96 11.45 -3.55
CA HIS A 206 10.02 11.92 -2.55
C HIS A 206 10.26 11.21 -1.23
N GLU A 207 10.48 11.99 -0.17
CA GLU A 207 10.65 11.46 1.18
C GLU A 207 9.32 11.44 1.93
N HIS A 208 8.90 10.26 2.35
CA HIS A 208 7.73 10.06 3.20
C HIS A 208 8.15 9.68 4.61
N VAL A 209 7.85 10.57 5.56
CA VAL A 209 8.11 10.32 6.98
C VAL A 209 6.85 9.75 7.63
N GLY A 210 6.92 8.50 8.07
CA GLY A 210 5.80 7.79 8.70
C GLY A 210 6.24 6.69 9.65
N VAL A 211 5.30 5.91 10.16
CA VAL A 211 5.58 4.78 11.06
C VAL A 211 5.45 3.48 10.30
N LEU A 212 6.53 2.70 10.24
CA LEU A 212 6.51 1.41 9.58
C LEU A 212 5.61 0.44 10.33
N LYS A 213 4.47 0.04 9.76
CA LYS A 213 3.52 -0.86 10.43
C LYS A 213 3.74 -2.31 10.04
N GLU A 214 3.84 -2.55 8.74
CA GLU A 214 3.89 -3.89 8.15
C GLU A 214 4.62 -3.85 6.81
N TYR A 215 5.12 -5.00 6.37
CA TYR A 215 5.71 -5.16 5.05
C TYR A 215 5.40 -6.56 4.51
N SER A 216 5.47 -6.75 3.22
CA SER A 216 5.40 -8.05 2.54
C SER A 216 6.56 -8.19 1.56
N ALA A 217 6.53 -9.23 0.71
CA ALA A 217 7.46 -9.31 -0.41
C ALA A 217 7.27 -8.16 -1.41
N ASP A 218 6.03 -7.70 -1.57
CA ASP A 218 5.63 -6.77 -2.63
C ASP A 218 5.48 -5.32 -2.11
N PHE A 219 5.22 -5.12 -0.82
CA PHE A 219 4.84 -3.80 -0.28
C PHE A 219 5.42 -3.44 1.09
N ILE A 220 5.45 -2.15 1.39
CA ILE A 220 5.71 -1.56 2.70
C ILE A 220 4.52 -0.67 3.09
N GLU A 221 4.02 -0.79 4.32
CA GLU A 221 2.97 0.06 4.87
C GLU A 221 3.51 1.06 5.91
N LEU A 222 3.26 2.34 5.66
CA LEU A 222 3.54 3.45 6.55
C LEU A 222 2.23 4.07 7.06
N LEU A 223 2.16 4.32 8.36
CA LEU A 223 1.06 5.05 8.99
C LEU A 223 1.46 6.48 9.32
N ASP A 224 0.46 7.36 9.37
CA ASP A 224 0.59 8.75 9.84
C ASP A 224 1.68 9.52 9.06
N VAL A 225 1.70 9.32 7.74
CA VAL A 225 2.56 10.05 6.82
C VAL A 225 2.01 11.46 6.65
N TYR A 226 2.87 12.46 6.86
CA TYR A 226 2.55 13.85 6.55
C TYR A 226 2.71 14.07 5.05
N TYR A 227 1.65 14.52 4.40
CA TYR A 227 1.64 14.81 2.98
C TYR A 227 1.11 16.23 2.73
N PRO A 228 1.88 17.11 2.08
CA PRO A 228 1.43 18.46 1.76
C PRO A 228 0.59 18.44 0.47
N LEU A 229 -0.74 18.40 0.62
CA LEU A 229 -1.65 18.31 -0.53
C LEU A 229 -1.81 19.70 -1.17
N PRO A 230 -1.39 19.90 -2.44
CA PRO A 230 -1.62 21.15 -3.15
C PRO A 230 -3.12 21.35 -3.40
N GLN A 231 -3.60 22.57 -3.16
CA GLN A 231 -4.95 23.02 -3.47
C GLN A 231 -4.87 24.34 -4.22
N LYS A 232 -5.62 24.40 -5.32
CA LYS A 232 -5.90 25.62 -6.07
C LYS A 232 -7.36 26.00 -5.81
N VAL A 233 -7.58 27.24 -5.40
CA VAL A 233 -8.93 27.79 -5.25
C VAL A 233 -9.11 28.99 -6.15
N ASP A 234 -10.10 28.89 -7.04
CA ASP A 234 -10.50 30.00 -7.91
C ASP A 234 -11.65 30.75 -7.26
N ILE A 235 -11.43 32.02 -6.92
CA ILE A 235 -12.45 32.88 -6.33
C ILE A 235 -13.04 33.75 -7.43
N LYS A 236 -14.34 33.57 -7.73
CA LYS A 236 -15.05 34.35 -8.76
C LYS A 236 -15.92 35.43 -8.11
N GLU A 237 -15.73 36.69 -8.54
CA GLU A 237 -16.49 37.94 -8.28
C GLU A 237 -17.13 38.19 -6.88
N SER A 238 -16.64 39.27 -6.27
CA SER A 238 -17.21 40.25 -5.31
C SER A 238 -17.93 39.81 -4.02
N ILE A 239 -18.73 38.75 -3.93
CA ILE A 239 -19.41 38.41 -2.65
C ILE A 239 -19.65 36.90 -2.55
N ALA A 240 -18.70 36.16 -1.99
CA ALA A 240 -18.96 34.81 -1.48
C ALA A 240 -17.88 34.41 -0.47
N SER A 241 -18.29 34.12 0.77
CA SER A 241 -17.51 33.26 1.64
C SER A 241 -17.53 31.86 1.05
N GLN A 242 -16.38 31.35 0.61
CA GLN A 242 -16.26 29.99 0.11
C GLN A 242 -15.55 29.14 1.17
N LEU A 243 -16.29 28.20 1.75
CA LEU A 243 -15.70 27.17 2.60
C LEU A 243 -15.27 25.99 1.73
N ILE A 244 -13.96 25.77 1.64
CA ILE A 244 -13.38 24.61 0.98
C ILE A 244 -12.74 23.76 2.05
N ASP A 245 -13.41 22.66 2.37
CA ASP A 245 -13.06 21.81 3.51
C ASP A 245 -13.08 22.55 4.86
N THR A 246 -11.89 22.93 5.31
CA THR A 246 -11.62 23.58 6.58
C THR A 246 -11.08 24.99 6.35
N ILE A 247 -10.90 25.41 5.10
CA ILE A 247 -10.38 26.74 4.76
C ILE A 247 -11.54 27.59 4.28
N GLU A 248 -11.77 28.69 4.99
CA GLU A 248 -12.73 29.69 4.60
C GLU A 248 -12.01 30.83 3.89
N LEU A 249 -12.49 31.14 2.69
CA LEU A 249 -12.03 32.26 1.89
C LEU A 249 -13.14 33.30 1.82
N GLN A 250 -12.85 34.52 2.22
CA GLN A 250 -13.77 35.64 2.12
C GLN A 250 -13.14 36.73 1.28
N VAL A 251 -13.89 37.27 0.33
CA VAL A 251 -13.50 38.48 -0.43
C VAL A 251 -14.33 39.64 0.08
N ASP A 252 -13.66 40.72 0.46
CA ASP A 252 -14.27 41.99 0.83
C ASP A 252 -13.61 43.11 0.02
N GLY A 253 -14.23 43.46 -1.11
CA GLY A 253 -13.72 44.45 -2.06
C GLY A 253 -12.28 44.16 -2.47
N HIS A 254 -11.36 45.00 -2.00
CA HIS A 254 -9.91 44.92 -2.23
C HIS A 254 -9.16 43.98 -1.28
N SER A 255 -9.83 43.06 -0.60
CA SER A 255 -9.15 42.14 0.32
C SER A 255 -9.61 40.70 0.22
N VAL A 256 -8.66 39.77 0.23
CA VAL A 256 -8.89 38.34 0.40
C VAL A 256 -8.47 37.94 1.80
N LYS A 257 -9.43 37.41 2.55
CA LYS A 257 -9.23 36.83 3.86
C LYS A 257 -9.26 35.31 3.76
N ILE A 258 -8.24 34.68 4.29
CA ILE A 258 -8.06 33.23 4.35
C ILE A 258 -8.07 32.84 5.82
N LEU A 259 -8.99 31.98 6.23
CA LEU A 259 -9.14 31.51 7.60
C LEU A 259 -9.05 29.99 7.63
N ASN A 260 -8.15 29.46 8.47
CA ASN A 260 -7.99 28.02 8.65
C ASN A 260 -8.81 27.53 9.85
N HIS A 261 -9.94 26.86 9.61
CA HIS A 261 -10.73 26.16 10.64
C HIS A 261 -10.22 24.75 10.93
N GLY A 262 -9.20 24.29 10.21
CA GLY A 262 -8.65 22.94 10.31
C GLY A 262 -7.62 22.80 11.42
N GLU A 263 -7.48 21.58 11.95
CA GLU A 263 -6.46 21.27 12.96
C GLU A 263 -5.03 21.23 12.38
N GLN A 264 -4.89 21.20 11.06
CA GLN A 264 -3.60 21.10 10.38
C GLN A 264 -3.18 22.46 9.80
N PRO A 265 -1.87 22.77 9.77
CA PRO A 265 -1.37 24.01 9.19
C PRO A 265 -1.60 24.05 7.67
N VAL A 266 -1.85 25.26 7.17
CA VAL A 266 -2.02 25.55 5.75
C VAL A 266 -0.90 26.48 5.31
N HIS A 267 -0.12 26.07 4.31
CA HIS A 267 0.90 26.90 3.70
C HIS A 267 0.30 27.62 2.49
N VAL A 268 0.07 28.92 2.59
CA VAL A 268 -0.36 29.77 1.47
C VAL A 268 0.89 30.18 0.69
N GLU A 269 1.08 29.57 -0.48
CA GLU A 269 2.27 29.76 -1.31
C GLU A 269 2.19 31.11 -2.01
N ARG A 270 1.08 31.33 -2.73
CA ARG A 270 0.90 32.49 -3.58
C ARG A 270 -0.57 32.78 -3.86
N VAL A 271 -0.84 34.02 -4.21
CA VAL A 271 -2.13 34.49 -4.73
C VAL A 271 -1.89 35.15 -6.08
N VAL A 272 -2.73 34.81 -7.04
CA VAL A 272 -2.75 35.42 -8.38
C VAL A 272 -4.05 36.19 -8.50
N ALA A 273 -3.97 37.49 -8.74
CA ALA A 273 -5.13 38.32 -8.98
C ALA A 273 -4.81 39.34 -10.09
N ALA A 274 -5.70 39.46 -11.06
CA ALA A 274 -5.53 40.36 -12.20
C ALA A 274 -4.17 40.26 -12.92
N ASP A 275 -3.74 39.02 -13.20
CA ASP A 275 -2.42 38.69 -13.77
C ASP A 275 -1.20 39.13 -12.93
N VAL A 276 -1.42 39.60 -11.69
CA VAL A 276 -0.36 39.89 -10.72
C VAL A 276 -0.23 38.71 -9.76
N GLU A 277 0.94 38.07 -9.79
CA GLU A 277 1.32 37.01 -8.87
C GLU A 277 2.03 37.59 -7.65
N ARG A 278 1.57 37.22 -6.45
CA ARG A 278 2.17 37.59 -5.18
C ARG A 278 2.51 36.35 -4.37
N GLU A 279 3.81 36.10 -4.21
CA GLU A 279 4.30 35.09 -3.27
C GLU A 279 4.11 35.58 -1.82
N LEU A 280 3.64 34.68 -0.95
CA LEU A 280 3.34 34.98 0.44
C LEU A 280 4.14 34.11 1.39
N ASN A 281 4.34 32.84 1.05
CA ASN A 281 5.00 31.83 1.88
C ASN A 281 4.53 31.89 3.35
N ALA A 282 3.23 32.04 3.55
CA ALA A 282 2.62 32.22 4.87
C ALA A 282 2.09 30.88 5.39
N ILE A 283 2.31 30.58 6.66
CA ILE A 283 1.75 29.40 7.33
C ILE A 283 0.61 29.88 8.23
N LEU A 284 -0.55 29.25 8.10
CA LEU A 284 -1.75 29.49 8.90
C LEU A 284 -2.01 28.27 9.78
N ASP A 285 -1.81 28.41 11.08
CA ASP A 285 -2.18 27.40 12.07
C ASP A 285 -3.70 27.36 12.31
N CYS A 286 -4.15 26.42 13.13
CA CYS A 286 -5.57 26.24 13.46
C CYS A 286 -6.17 27.53 14.07
N GLY A 287 -7.20 28.06 13.42
CA GLY A 287 -7.92 29.27 13.82
C GLY A 287 -7.23 30.58 13.40
N GLU A 288 -6.08 30.52 12.71
CA GLU A 288 -5.40 31.72 12.22
C GLU A 288 -5.97 32.22 10.90
N GLU A 289 -5.86 33.53 10.70
CA GLU A 289 -6.31 34.22 9.49
C GLU A 289 -5.19 35.04 8.85
N LEU A 290 -5.23 35.09 7.52
CA LEU A 290 -4.41 35.97 6.69
C LEU A 290 -5.33 36.89 5.89
N THR A 291 -5.08 38.20 5.95
CA THR A 291 -5.78 39.17 5.09
C THR A 291 -4.78 39.78 4.12
N LEU A 292 -5.13 39.76 2.84
CA LEU A 292 -4.31 40.21 1.74
C LEU A 292 -5.05 41.31 0.98
N PHE A 293 -4.38 42.41 0.70
CA PHE A 293 -4.94 43.47 -0.13
C PHE A 293 -4.65 43.20 -1.61
N ILE A 294 -5.69 43.27 -2.43
CA ILE A 294 -5.67 43.07 -3.89
C ILE A 294 -5.99 44.41 -4.55
N GLU A 295 -5.18 44.80 -5.54
CA GLU A 295 -5.26 46.11 -6.20
C GLU A 295 -6.36 46.20 -7.28
N SER A 296 -6.97 45.06 -7.65
CA SER A 296 -7.99 44.98 -8.70
C SER A 296 -9.40 44.81 -8.13
N ASP A 297 -10.32 45.66 -8.60
CA ASP A 297 -11.75 45.67 -8.25
C ASP A 297 -12.58 44.63 -9.03
N GLU A 298 -12.07 44.08 -10.14
CA GLU A 298 -12.92 43.40 -11.13
C GLU A 298 -12.49 41.98 -11.48
N GLU A 299 -11.32 41.51 -11.06
CA GLU A 299 -10.82 40.19 -11.44
C GLU A 299 -10.67 39.28 -10.22
N GLY A 300 -11.32 38.11 -10.30
CA GLY A 300 -11.23 37.07 -9.28
C GLY A 300 -9.79 36.68 -8.92
N ALA A 301 -9.62 36.08 -7.74
CA ALA A 301 -8.31 35.70 -7.24
C ALA A 301 -8.15 34.17 -7.23
N GLU A 302 -6.99 33.69 -7.66
CA GLU A 302 -6.58 32.30 -7.51
C GLU A 302 -5.64 32.19 -6.31
N VAL A 303 -5.99 31.34 -5.35
CA VAL A 303 -5.16 31.08 -4.17
C VAL A 303 -4.54 29.69 -4.30
N TYR A 304 -3.22 29.63 -4.26
CA TYR A 304 -2.46 28.39 -4.25
C TYR A 304 -1.94 28.14 -2.85
N MET A 305 -2.29 26.98 -2.31
CA MET A 305 -1.95 26.60 -0.95
C MET A 305 -1.63 25.12 -0.86
N ARG A 306 -0.90 24.73 0.18
CA ARG A 306 -0.69 23.35 0.57
C ARG A 306 -1.32 23.11 1.93
N VAL A 307 -2.23 22.14 1.98
CA VAL A 307 -2.85 21.71 3.23
C VAL A 307 -2.06 20.51 3.74
N ALA A 308 -1.48 20.63 4.94
CA ALA A 308 -0.87 19.48 5.58
C ALA A 308 -1.96 18.45 5.87
N THR A 309 -1.85 17.27 5.27
CA THR A 309 -2.75 16.15 5.56
C THR A 309 -1.98 14.98 6.13
N ARG A 310 -2.68 14.17 6.92
CA ARG A 310 -2.17 12.88 7.38
C ARG A 310 -2.83 11.80 6.57
N LEU A 311 -2.03 10.90 6.04
CA LEU A 311 -2.50 9.72 5.32
C LEU A 311 -1.74 8.48 5.80
N ASP A 312 -2.29 7.33 5.48
CA ASP A 312 -1.53 6.08 5.50
C ASP A 312 -1.15 5.73 4.07
N LEU A 313 0.02 5.14 3.90
CA LEU A 313 0.67 4.95 2.62
C LEU A 313 1.13 3.50 2.48
N ILE A 314 0.82 2.87 1.35
CA ILE A 314 1.48 1.64 0.92
C ILE A 314 2.32 1.96 -0.30
N VAL A 315 3.58 1.53 -0.30
CA VAL A 315 4.50 1.67 -1.44
C VAL A 315 5.04 0.30 -1.84
N PRO A 316 5.27 0.04 -3.14
CA PRO A 316 5.97 -1.15 -3.59
C PRO A 316 7.38 -1.24 -3.01
N ARG A 317 7.87 -2.45 -2.84
CA ARG A 317 9.24 -2.75 -2.41
C ARG A 317 10.19 -2.98 -3.59
#